data_AF-A0A847AWT5-F1
#
_entry.id   AF-A0A847AWT5-F1
#
_cell.length_a   1.000
_cell.length_b   1.000
_cell.length_c   1.000
_cell.angle_alpha   90.00
_cell.angle_beta   90.00
_cell.angle_gamma   90.00
#
_symmetry.space_group_name_H-M   'P 1'
#
loop_
_entity.id
_entity.type
_entity.pdbx_description
1 polymer ?
#
loop_
_entity_poly.entity_id
_entity_poly.type
_entity_poly.pdbx_seq_one_letter_code
_entity_poly.pdbx_strand_id
1 'polypeptide(L)'
;RNELLKDAVQDLLKNRDGLIIGICNGFQALIKLGLVPFGEITEMEEDFPTLTYNRIGRHVSSFVKTKVVSNLSPWLSQCKVDDIHYLPVSHGEGRFVANEKWIEKLKISGQIATQYADYNNNPTYDGFYNPNGSMEAIEGITSPDGRVFGKMAHSERLDSNLYKNIPGHKDQLIFESGVKYFK
;
A
#
# COMPACT_ATOMS: atom_id res chain seq x y z
N ARG A 1 -21.46 -11.54 5.98
CA ARG A 1 -20.77 -10.29 6.41
C ARG A 1 -21.51 -9.77 7.65
N ASN A 2 -20.84 -9.04 8.56
CA ASN A 2 -21.47 -8.52 9.77
C ASN A 2 -21.87 -7.05 9.53
N GLU A 3 -23.17 -6.75 9.56
CA GLU A 3 -23.68 -5.42 9.26
C GLU A 3 -23.24 -4.35 10.27
N LEU A 4 -23.16 -4.68 11.57
CA LEU A 4 -22.71 -3.73 12.59
C LEU A 4 -21.25 -3.27 12.34
N LEU A 5 -20.38 -4.19 11.93
CA LEU A 5 -19.00 -3.83 11.57
C LEU A 5 -18.95 -2.99 10.30
N LYS A 6 -19.81 -3.29 9.33
CA LYS A 6 -19.90 -2.51 8.09
C LYS A 6 -20.34 -1.08 8.37
N ASP A 7 -21.39 -0.91 9.16
CA ASP A 7 -21.91 0.41 9.55
C ASP A 7 -20.88 1.21 10.33
N ALA A 8 -20.17 0.58 11.28
CA ALA A 8 -19.13 1.24 12.06
C ALA A 8 -17.95 1.74 11.20
N VAL A 9 -17.51 0.94 10.21
CA VAL A 9 -16.46 1.35 9.27
C VAL A 9 -16.94 2.47 8.34
N GLN A 10 -18.19 2.38 7.86
CA GLN A 10 -18.76 3.42 7.02
C GLN A 10 -18.96 4.73 7.78
N ASP A 11 -19.40 4.68 9.04
CA ASP A 11 -19.53 5.85 9.91
C ASP A 11 -18.18 6.54 10.15
N LEU A 12 -17.14 5.74 10.44
CA LEU A 12 -15.77 6.24 10.58
C LEU A 12 -15.35 7.04 9.34
N LEU A 13 -15.57 6.51 8.14
CA LEU A 13 -15.12 7.14 6.90
C LEU A 13 -16.04 8.29 6.43
N LYS A 14 -17.36 8.15 6.55
CA LYS A 14 -18.32 9.10 5.95
C LYS A 14 -18.68 10.25 6.89
N ASN A 15 -18.74 10.00 8.20
CA ASN A 15 -19.28 10.97 9.15
C ASN A 15 -18.24 11.51 10.14
N ARG A 16 -17.19 10.72 10.43
CA ARG A 16 -16.16 11.07 11.43
C ARG A 16 -14.84 11.52 10.82
N ASP A 17 -14.80 11.62 9.49
CA ASP A 17 -13.62 11.96 8.71
C ASP A 17 -12.37 11.11 9.05
N GLY A 18 -12.60 9.83 9.33
CA GLY A 18 -11.56 8.92 9.78
C GLY A 18 -10.59 8.51 8.67
N LEU A 19 -9.39 8.13 9.09
CA LEU A 19 -8.39 7.52 8.23
C LEU A 19 -8.25 6.02 8.56
N ILE A 20 -7.98 5.21 7.55
CA ILE A 20 -7.69 3.77 7.71
C ILE A 20 -6.37 3.44 7.00
N ILE A 21 -5.49 2.71 7.67
CA ILE A 21 -4.29 2.15 7.05
C ILE A 21 -4.22 0.64 7.28
N GLY A 22 -3.88 -0.11 6.24
CA GLY A 22 -3.67 -1.56 6.29
C GLY A 22 -2.28 -1.90 5.78
N ILE A 23 -1.47 -2.50 6.66
CA ILE A 23 -0.09 -2.88 6.34
C ILE A 23 0.02 -4.42 6.28
N CYS A 24 0.61 -4.95 5.20
CA CYS A 24 0.72 -6.38 4.90
C CYS A 24 -0.65 -7.08 4.94
N ASN A 25 -0.94 -7.86 6.00
CA ASN A 25 -2.23 -8.53 6.15
C ASN A 25 -3.39 -7.55 6.28
N GLY A 26 -3.12 -6.34 6.80
CA GLY A 26 -4.10 -5.26 6.80
C GLY A 26 -4.50 -4.87 5.38
N PHE A 27 -3.56 -4.74 4.45
CA PHE A 27 -3.86 -4.45 3.05
C PHE A 27 -4.69 -5.58 2.41
N GLN A 28 -4.33 -6.84 2.67
CA GLN A 28 -5.12 -8.00 2.22
C GLN A 28 -6.57 -7.96 2.71
N ALA A 29 -6.80 -7.53 3.96
CA ALA A 29 -8.15 -7.36 4.48
C ALA A 29 -8.89 -6.20 3.79
N LEU A 30 -8.24 -5.04 3.66
CA LEU A 30 -8.84 -3.85 3.05
C LEU A 30 -9.24 -4.09 1.59
N ILE A 31 -8.37 -4.74 0.81
CA ILE A 31 -8.65 -5.01 -0.62
C ILE A 31 -9.78 -6.05 -0.78
N LYS A 32 -9.82 -7.09 0.06
CA LYS A 32 -10.91 -8.10 0.05
C LYS A 32 -12.26 -7.55 0.55
N LEU A 33 -12.23 -6.43 1.27
CA LEU A 33 -13.43 -5.71 1.69
C LEU A 33 -13.88 -4.65 0.68
N GLY A 34 -13.06 -4.33 -0.34
CA GLY A 34 -13.31 -3.23 -1.27
C GLY A 34 -12.92 -1.84 -0.75
N LEU A 35 -12.48 -1.72 0.51
CA LEU A 35 -12.08 -0.43 1.07
C LEU A 35 -10.93 0.23 0.27
N VAL A 36 -10.07 -0.59 -0.32
CA VAL A 36 -9.29 -0.21 -1.49
C VAL A 36 -9.62 -1.15 -2.64
N PRO A 37 -9.77 -0.67 -3.88
CA PRO A 37 -9.58 0.71 -4.32
C PRO A 37 -10.82 1.61 -4.20
N PHE A 38 -11.92 1.21 -3.53
CA PHE A 38 -13.20 1.93 -3.63
C PHE A 38 -13.45 2.98 -2.54
N GLY A 39 -12.84 2.86 -1.37
CA GLY A 39 -13.10 3.74 -0.22
C GLY A 39 -14.35 3.37 0.60
N GLU A 40 -15.03 2.29 0.25
CA GLU A 40 -16.14 1.75 1.03
C GLU A 40 -16.19 0.22 0.95
N ILE A 41 -16.96 -0.40 1.84
CA ILE A 41 -17.11 -1.85 1.84
C ILE A 41 -17.96 -2.25 0.63
N THR A 42 -17.36 -2.98 -0.30
CA THR A 42 -17.94 -3.36 -1.59
C THR A 42 -17.96 -4.88 -1.74
N GLU A 43 -18.95 -5.42 -2.45
CA GLU A 43 -18.94 -6.82 -2.85
C GLU A 43 -17.90 -7.02 -3.95
N MET A 44 -17.02 -8.02 -3.77
CA MET A 44 -15.90 -8.21 -4.67
C MET A 44 -16.35 -8.98 -5.91
N GLU A 45 -15.99 -8.46 -7.09
CA GLU A 45 -16.18 -9.14 -8.36
C GLU A 45 -14.87 -9.79 -8.83
N GLU A 46 -14.96 -10.71 -9.78
CA GLU A 46 -13.82 -11.51 -10.27
C GLU A 46 -12.71 -10.65 -10.89
N ASP A 47 -13.07 -9.53 -11.51
CA ASP A 47 -12.13 -8.67 -12.23
C ASP A 47 -11.49 -7.58 -11.35
N PHE A 48 -11.88 -7.47 -10.07
CA PHE A 48 -11.38 -6.44 -9.16
C PHE A 48 -9.91 -6.68 -8.79
N PRO A 49 -9.14 -5.61 -8.51
CA PRO A 49 -7.78 -5.75 -8.02
C PRO A 49 -7.73 -6.58 -6.75
N THR A 50 -6.69 -7.39 -6.61
CA THR A 50 -6.50 -8.21 -5.42
C THR A 50 -5.03 -8.48 -5.13
N LEU A 51 -4.78 -9.06 -3.94
CA LEU A 51 -3.49 -9.59 -3.55
C LEU A 51 -3.55 -11.11 -3.56
N THR A 52 -2.51 -11.74 -4.11
CA THR A 52 -2.41 -13.20 -4.22
C THR A 52 -0.98 -13.67 -3.97
N TYR A 53 -0.76 -14.98 -4.07
CA TYR A 53 0.54 -15.62 -3.90
C TYR A 53 1.63 -14.91 -4.69
N ASN A 54 2.77 -14.72 -4.02
CA ASN A 54 3.99 -14.21 -4.65
C ASN A 54 4.33 -15.08 -5.87
N ARG A 55 4.84 -14.47 -6.94
CA ARG A 55 5.23 -15.20 -8.17
C ARG A 55 6.29 -16.28 -7.91
N ILE A 56 7.15 -16.07 -6.91
CA ILE A 56 8.17 -17.01 -6.47
C ILE A 56 7.62 -18.23 -5.71
N GLY A 57 6.32 -18.25 -5.38
CA GLY A 57 5.67 -19.38 -4.71
C GLY A 57 6.09 -19.61 -3.26
N ARG A 58 6.80 -18.67 -2.64
CA ARG A 58 7.27 -18.76 -1.25
C ARG A 58 7.16 -17.42 -0.50
N HIS A 59 7.22 -17.51 0.83
CA HIS A 59 7.33 -16.35 1.69
C HIS A 59 8.63 -15.57 1.42
N VAL A 60 8.52 -14.25 1.37
CA VAL A 60 9.64 -13.32 1.25
C VAL A 60 9.79 -12.60 2.58
N SER A 61 10.99 -12.63 3.16
CA SER A 61 11.40 -11.83 4.32
C SER A 61 12.69 -11.10 3.96
N SER A 62 12.60 -9.83 3.59
CA SER A 62 13.75 -9.05 3.09
C SER A 62 13.53 -7.55 3.29
N PHE A 63 14.51 -6.75 2.90
CA PHE A 63 14.31 -5.34 2.59
C PHE A 63 14.06 -5.15 1.09
N VAL A 64 13.20 -4.20 0.76
CA VAL A 64 12.94 -3.72 -0.59
C VAL A 64 13.13 -2.23 -0.65
N LYS A 65 13.42 -1.71 -1.84
CA LYS A 65 13.35 -0.29 -2.12
C LYS A 65 11.95 0.02 -2.64
N THR A 66 11.28 0.98 -2.02
CA THR A 66 9.99 1.50 -2.47
C THR A 66 10.12 2.96 -2.87
N LYS A 67 9.31 3.37 -3.83
CA LYS A 67 9.21 4.73 -4.34
C LYS A 67 7.82 5.27 -4.09
N VAL A 68 7.70 6.48 -3.57
CA VAL A 68 6.43 7.21 -3.51
C VAL A 68 6.16 7.79 -4.90
N VAL A 69 5.05 7.39 -5.51
CA VAL A 69 4.66 7.86 -6.86
C VAL A 69 3.38 8.68 -6.87
N SER A 70 2.63 8.66 -5.77
CA SER A 70 1.54 9.59 -5.48
C SER A 70 1.54 9.91 -3.99
N ASN A 71 1.46 11.18 -3.66
CA ASN A 71 1.33 11.69 -2.29
C ASN A 71 -0.02 12.39 -2.05
N LEU A 72 -1.04 12.05 -2.87
CA LEU A 72 -2.40 12.60 -2.73
C LEU A 72 -3.12 12.13 -1.46
N SER A 73 -2.69 11.01 -0.88
CA SER A 73 -3.24 10.51 0.38
C SER A 73 -2.74 11.30 1.58
N PRO A 74 -3.60 11.61 2.57
CA PRO A 74 -3.18 12.16 3.86
C PRO A 74 -2.06 11.36 4.54
N TRP A 75 -2.04 10.04 4.36
CA TRP A 75 -1.02 9.14 4.89
C TRP A 75 0.38 9.37 4.32
N LEU A 76 0.50 10.07 3.20
CA LEU A 76 1.77 10.37 2.53
C LEU A 76 2.01 11.88 2.41
N SER A 77 1.28 12.70 3.17
CA SER A 77 1.37 14.16 3.11
C SER A 77 2.73 14.74 3.51
N GLN A 78 3.56 13.97 4.24
CA GLN A 78 4.94 14.34 4.57
C GLN A 78 5.97 13.76 3.58
N CYS A 79 5.54 12.96 2.61
CA CYS A 79 6.38 12.47 1.52
C CYS A 79 6.29 13.39 0.30
N LYS A 80 7.33 13.35 -0.52
CA LYS A 80 7.36 13.90 -1.87
C LYS A 80 7.27 12.77 -2.88
N VAL A 81 6.67 13.06 -4.03
CA VAL A 81 6.79 12.20 -5.20
C VAL A 81 8.28 12.02 -5.51
N ASP A 82 8.66 10.79 -5.88
CA ASP A 82 10.01 10.30 -6.07
C ASP A 82 10.82 9.99 -4.80
N ASP A 83 10.28 10.17 -3.59
CA ASP A 83 10.97 9.76 -2.36
C ASP A 83 11.21 8.24 -2.34
N ILE A 84 12.41 7.85 -1.94
CA ILE A 84 12.90 6.47 -1.91
C ILE A 84 13.09 5.98 -0.49
N HIS A 85 12.51 4.83 -0.18
CA HIS A 85 12.55 4.24 1.15
C HIS A 85 12.97 2.78 1.10
N TYR A 86 13.83 2.37 2.05
CA TYR A 86 14.19 0.98 2.27
C TYR A 86 13.32 0.41 3.38
N LEU A 87 12.40 -0.47 3.03
CA LEU A 87 11.38 -0.99 3.94
C LEU A 87 11.46 -2.51 4.05
N PRO A 88 11.20 -3.08 5.24
CA PRO A 88 11.09 -4.51 5.40
C PRO A 88 9.79 -5.02 4.76
N VAL A 89 9.85 -6.19 4.14
CA VAL A 89 8.69 -6.96 3.65
C VAL A 89 8.70 -8.35 4.27
N SER A 90 7.51 -8.89 4.55
CA SER A 90 7.34 -10.19 5.19
C SER A 90 6.00 -10.82 4.79
N HIS A 91 5.90 -11.38 3.58
CA HIS A 91 4.63 -11.92 3.08
C HIS A 91 4.82 -13.10 2.11
N GLY A 92 3.84 -14.02 2.09
CA GLY A 92 3.68 -15.06 1.06
C GLY A 92 2.66 -14.71 -0.03
N GLU A 93 1.75 -13.78 0.27
CA GLU A 93 0.60 -13.39 -0.56
C GLU A 93 0.55 -11.87 -0.75
N GLY A 94 1.66 -11.29 -1.26
CA GLY A 94 1.78 -9.84 -1.43
C GLY A 94 1.70 -9.35 -2.87
N ARG A 95 1.38 -10.24 -3.82
CA ARG A 95 1.42 -9.92 -5.24
C ARG A 95 0.14 -9.19 -5.66
N PHE A 96 0.27 -7.92 -6.04
CA PHE A 96 -0.83 -7.16 -6.63
C PHE A 96 -1.10 -7.60 -8.05
N VAL A 97 -2.37 -7.89 -8.33
CA VAL A 97 -2.89 -8.26 -9.66
C VAL A 97 -4.17 -7.50 -9.95
N ALA A 98 -4.31 -7.05 -11.20
CA ALA A 98 -5.49 -6.39 -11.72
C ALA A 98 -5.49 -6.48 -13.25
N ASN A 99 -6.66 -6.39 -13.89
CA ASN A 99 -6.72 -6.27 -15.35
C ASN A 99 -6.23 -4.88 -15.81
N GLU A 100 -5.97 -4.73 -17.12
CA GLU A 100 -5.43 -3.48 -17.70
C GLU A 100 -6.32 -2.26 -17.43
N LYS A 101 -7.64 -2.42 -17.53
CA LYS A 101 -8.63 -1.37 -17.25
C LYS A 101 -8.50 -0.84 -15.82
N TRP A 102 -8.32 -1.73 -14.85
CA TRP A 102 -8.10 -1.35 -13.46
C TRP A 102 -6.76 -0.66 -13.24
N ILE A 103 -5.69 -1.18 -13.85
CA ILE A 103 -4.37 -0.57 -13.77
C ILE A 103 -4.41 0.87 -14.31
N GLU A 104 -5.02 1.09 -15.47
CA GLU A 104 -5.17 2.42 -16.07
C GLU A 104 -6.00 3.35 -15.18
N LYS A 105 -7.14 2.86 -14.66
CA LYS A 105 -7.98 3.63 -13.73
C LYS A 105 -7.21 4.07 -12.49
N LEU A 106 -6.43 3.18 -11.87
CA LEU A 106 -5.63 3.48 -10.68
C LEU A 106 -4.51 4.48 -10.97
N LYS A 107 -3.89 4.40 -12.16
CA LYS A 107 -2.87 5.37 -12.61
C LYS A 107 -3.47 6.76 -12.79
N ILE A 108 -4.55 6.88 -13.56
CA ILE A 108 -5.21 8.17 -13.86
C ILE A 108 -5.71 8.83 -12.57
N SER A 109 -6.24 8.03 -11.65
CA SER A 109 -6.79 8.53 -10.38
C SER A 109 -5.72 8.79 -9.31
N GLY A 110 -4.43 8.56 -9.62
CA GLY A 110 -3.33 8.72 -8.66
C GLY A 110 -3.41 7.78 -7.44
N GLN A 111 -4.15 6.66 -7.56
CA GLN A 111 -4.38 5.71 -6.48
C GLN A 111 -3.22 4.71 -6.32
N ILE A 112 -2.30 4.62 -7.28
CA ILE A 112 -1.03 3.93 -7.07
C ILE A 112 -0.16 4.86 -6.23
N ALA A 113 0.01 4.53 -4.95
CA ALA A 113 0.70 5.38 -3.99
C ALA A 113 2.20 5.08 -3.95
N THR A 114 2.55 3.79 -3.94
CA THR A 114 3.94 3.34 -3.83
C THR A 114 4.22 2.18 -4.76
N GLN A 115 5.46 2.12 -5.27
CA GLN A 115 5.95 1.07 -6.16
C GLN A 115 7.29 0.49 -5.67
N TYR A 116 7.54 -0.80 -5.94
CA TYR A 116 8.87 -1.40 -5.80
C TYR A 116 9.82 -0.81 -6.83
N ALA A 117 11.03 -0.43 -6.42
CA ALA A 117 12.00 0.25 -7.27
C ALA A 117 13.34 -0.50 -7.34
N ASP A 118 13.99 -0.41 -8.49
CA ASP A 118 15.31 -0.98 -8.73
C ASP A 118 16.45 -0.15 -8.11
N TYR A 119 17.70 -0.56 -8.39
CA TYR A 119 18.88 0.19 -7.95
C TYR A 119 18.89 1.65 -8.43
N ASN A 120 18.35 1.92 -9.62
CA ASN A 120 18.28 3.25 -10.25
C ASN A 120 17.01 4.03 -9.86
N ASN A 121 16.25 3.56 -8.86
CA ASN A 121 15.01 4.16 -8.37
C ASN A 121 13.85 4.14 -9.38
N ASN A 122 13.90 3.25 -10.38
CA ASN A 122 12.81 3.07 -11.34
C ASN A 122 11.89 1.93 -10.91
N PRO A 123 10.55 2.06 -11.08
CA PRO A 123 9.64 0.94 -10.90
C PRO A 123 10.07 -0.26 -11.76
N THR A 124 10.03 -1.47 -11.20
CA THR A 124 10.62 -2.63 -11.88
C THR A 124 9.84 -3.93 -11.71
N TYR A 125 9.94 -4.77 -12.73
CA TYR A 125 9.44 -6.15 -12.74
C TYR A 125 10.52 -7.18 -12.38
N ASP A 126 11.75 -6.74 -12.14
CA ASP A 126 12.85 -7.61 -11.72
C ASP A 126 12.53 -8.20 -10.34
N GLY A 127 12.53 -9.53 -10.26
CA GLY A 127 12.18 -10.28 -9.05
C GLY A 127 13.13 -10.07 -7.87
N PHE A 128 14.32 -9.52 -8.09
CA PHE A 128 15.23 -9.15 -7.00
C PHE A 128 14.72 -7.91 -6.24
N TYR A 129 14.13 -6.95 -6.94
CA TYR A 129 13.65 -5.68 -6.37
C TYR A 129 12.13 -5.67 -6.14
N ASN A 130 11.37 -6.40 -6.94
CA ASN A 130 9.94 -6.66 -6.82
C ASN A 130 9.71 -8.15 -6.48
N PRO A 131 9.92 -8.54 -5.20
CA PRO A 131 10.06 -9.95 -4.84
C PRO A 131 8.75 -10.74 -4.84
N ASN A 132 7.60 -10.07 -4.85
CA ASN A 132 6.30 -10.73 -5.04
C ASN A 132 5.86 -10.78 -6.51
N GLY A 133 6.48 -10.01 -7.41
CA GLY A 133 6.11 -9.93 -8.82
C GLY A 133 4.79 -9.20 -9.05
N SER A 134 4.53 -8.14 -8.27
CA SER A 134 3.34 -7.30 -8.42
C SER A 134 3.30 -6.60 -9.78
N MET A 135 2.11 -6.52 -10.38
CA MET A 135 1.87 -5.80 -11.63
C MET A 135 2.18 -4.31 -11.46
N GLU A 136 2.77 -3.68 -12.47
CA GLU A 136 3.23 -2.29 -12.44
C GLU A 136 4.12 -1.96 -11.24
N ALA A 137 4.80 -2.96 -10.68
CA ALA A 137 5.56 -2.85 -9.44
C ALA A 137 4.75 -2.28 -8.27
N ILE A 138 3.42 -2.39 -8.26
CA ILE A 138 2.55 -1.79 -7.24
C ILE A 138 2.86 -2.40 -5.87
N GLU A 139 3.21 -1.54 -4.91
CA GLU A 139 3.47 -1.92 -3.52
C GLU A 139 2.32 -1.52 -2.60
N GLY A 140 1.70 -0.37 -2.87
CA GLY A 140 0.57 0.14 -2.11
C GLY A 140 -0.35 1.02 -2.94
N ILE A 141 -1.64 0.99 -2.59
CA ILE A 141 -2.70 1.77 -3.24
C ILE A 141 -3.60 2.45 -2.21
N THR A 142 -4.33 3.46 -2.65
CA THR A 142 -5.28 4.20 -1.79
C THR A 142 -6.72 4.06 -2.26
N SER A 143 -7.68 4.46 -1.41
CA SER A 143 -9.04 4.80 -1.84
C SER A 143 -9.03 6.04 -2.75
N PRO A 144 -10.13 6.34 -3.48
CA PRO A 144 -10.18 7.48 -4.40
C PRO A 144 -10.03 8.82 -3.70
N ASP A 145 -10.48 8.92 -2.45
CA ASP A 145 -10.32 10.10 -1.58
C ASP A 145 -9.01 10.09 -0.79
N GLY A 146 -8.17 9.06 -0.95
CA GLY A 146 -6.89 8.91 -0.27
C GLY A 146 -6.96 8.50 1.21
N ARG A 147 -8.14 8.47 1.86
CA ARG A 147 -8.26 8.27 3.32
C ARG A 147 -8.01 6.83 3.78
N VAL A 148 -8.21 5.85 2.89
CA VAL A 148 -7.81 4.47 3.10
C VAL A 148 -6.52 4.18 2.36
N PHE A 149 -5.50 3.68 3.05
CA PHE A 149 -4.22 3.32 2.45
C PHE A 149 -3.86 1.86 2.73
N GLY A 150 -3.64 1.08 1.67
CA GLY A 150 -3.19 -0.31 1.76
C GLY A 150 -1.76 -0.45 1.22
N LYS A 151 -0.87 -1.09 1.97
CA LYS A 151 0.52 -1.31 1.53
C LYS A 151 1.11 -2.62 2.06
N MET A 152 2.11 -3.16 1.36
CA MET A 152 2.72 -4.47 1.71
C MET A 152 3.97 -4.36 2.59
N ALA A 153 4.82 -3.36 2.35
CA ALA A 153 6.02 -3.11 3.13
C ALA A 153 5.69 -2.53 4.50
N HIS A 154 6.45 -2.97 5.50
CA HIS A 154 6.19 -2.75 6.91
C HIS A 154 6.85 -1.48 7.44
N SER A 155 6.20 -0.34 7.29
CA SER A 155 6.68 0.93 7.84
C SER A 155 6.63 0.97 9.38
N GLU A 156 5.81 0.11 10.00
CA GLU A 156 5.67 -0.01 11.46
C GLU A 156 6.77 -0.85 12.12
N ARG A 157 7.54 -1.62 11.33
CA ARG A 157 8.64 -2.44 11.86
C ARG A 157 9.94 -1.67 12.01
N LEU A 158 9.89 -0.34 11.92
CA LEU A 158 11.05 0.54 12.00
C LEU A 158 11.07 1.27 13.34
N ASP A 159 12.26 1.38 13.91
CA ASP A 159 12.50 2.19 15.11
C ASP A 159 13.93 2.74 15.06
N SER A 160 14.17 3.77 15.87
CA SER A 160 15.48 4.26 16.21
C SER A 160 16.43 3.10 16.54
N ASN A 161 17.60 3.08 15.89
CA ASN A 161 18.64 2.07 16.05
C ASN A 161 18.41 0.68 15.45
N LEU A 162 17.31 0.40 14.75
CA LEU A 162 17.15 -0.84 13.98
C LEU A 162 17.80 -0.75 12.59
N TYR A 163 18.18 -1.90 12.03
CA TYR A 163 18.64 -2.05 10.64
C TYR A 163 19.77 -1.10 10.22
N LYS A 164 20.74 -0.85 11.13
CA LYS A 164 21.86 0.08 10.91
C LYS A 164 22.73 -0.28 9.68
N ASN A 165 22.73 -1.55 9.30
CA ASN A 165 23.46 -2.07 8.13
C ASN A 165 22.68 -1.92 6.81
N ILE A 166 21.42 -1.51 6.85
CA ILE A 166 20.62 -1.24 5.65
C ILE A 166 20.79 0.24 5.28
N PRO A 167 21.25 0.58 4.07
CA PRO A 167 21.42 1.95 3.65
C PRO A 167 20.09 2.68 3.42
N GLY A 168 20.16 3.99 3.22
CA GLY A 168 19.03 4.81 2.78
C GLY A 168 18.01 5.15 3.87
N HIS A 169 17.10 6.05 3.49
CA HIS A 169 15.95 6.49 4.29
C HIS A 169 14.97 5.33 4.46
N LYS A 170 14.39 5.20 5.66
CA LYS A 170 13.47 4.10 5.99
C LYS A 170 12.12 4.63 6.43
N ASP A 171 12.10 5.79 7.06
CA ASP A 171 10.87 6.37 7.58
C ASP A 171 10.12 7.15 6.49
N GLN A 172 8.89 6.71 6.22
CA GLN A 172 7.96 7.36 5.30
C GLN A 172 7.08 8.40 6.01
N LEU A 173 7.24 8.59 7.32
CA LEU A 173 6.46 9.52 8.14
C LEU A 173 4.94 9.29 8.04
N ILE A 174 4.49 8.06 7.72
CA ILE A 174 3.06 7.79 7.47
C ILE A 174 2.20 7.99 8.71
N PHE A 175 2.73 7.64 9.89
CA PHE A 175 2.02 7.81 11.16
C PHE A 175 1.96 9.29 11.56
N GLU A 176 3.05 10.03 11.35
CA GLU A 176 3.07 11.48 11.57
C GLU A 176 2.11 12.19 10.61
N SER A 177 2.09 11.78 9.35
CA SER A 177 1.18 12.27 8.32
C SER A 177 -0.29 12.03 8.72
N GLY A 178 -0.60 10.82 9.20
CA GLY A 178 -1.93 10.49 9.72
C GLY A 178 -2.35 11.33 10.93
N VAL A 179 -1.43 11.61 11.85
CA VAL A 179 -1.69 12.50 13.00
C VAL A 179 -1.90 13.95 12.56
N LYS A 180 -1.10 14.43 11.60
CA LYS A 180 -1.19 15.79 11.06
C LYS A 180 -2.52 16.07 10.35
N TYR A 181 -3.15 15.05 9.76
CA TYR A 181 -4.46 15.20 9.11
C TYR A 181 -5.55 15.75 10.05
N PHE A 182 -5.50 15.41 11.34
CA PHE A 182 -6.52 15.80 12.32
C PHE A 182 -6.20 17.09 13.09
N LYS A 183 -5.15 17.82 12.71
CA LYS A 183 -4.74 19.09 13.33
C LYS A 183 -5.11 20.27 12.44
#